data_AF-F6HYL8-F1
#
_entry.id   AF-F6HYL8-F1
#
_cell.length_a   1.000
_cell.length_b   1.000
_cell.length_c   1.000
_cell.angle_alpha   90.00
_cell.angle_beta   90.00
_cell.angle_gamma   90.00
#
_symmetry.space_group_name_H-M   'P 1'
#
loop_
_entity.id
_entity.type
_entity.pdbx_description
1 polymer ?
#
loop_
_entity_poly.entity_id
_entity_poly.type
_entity_poly.pdbx_seq_one_letter_code
_entity_poly.pdbx_strand_id
1 'polypeptide(L)'
;MERISFGRFEVHEIAAFVLNSAGHYEAINRNCCNYYLSTESVALFADQVSSRPSYISGQIVHIERQTVRLLPPPIQTEHGRGDPIDYLTSETGTSRLSLNSGSTSNPYGPPIGCEYFIVTVNMLPDTVIHSPPPS
;
A
#
# COMPACT_ATOMS: atom_id res chain seq x y z
N MET A 1 2.26 13.53 27.47
CA MET A 1 3.25 12.48 27.19
C MET A 1 2.88 11.87 25.86
N GLU A 2 3.68 12.11 24.84
CA GLU A 2 3.52 11.49 23.54
C GLU A 2 4.16 10.09 23.58
N ARG A 3 3.45 9.06 23.11
CA ARG A 3 3.97 7.69 23.04
C ARG A 3 3.84 7.19 21.61
N ILE A 4 4.90 6.53 21.13
CA ILE A 4 4.90 5.83 19.86
C ILE A 4 4.04 4.57 20.03
N SER A 5 3.00 4.43 19.20
CA SER A 5 2.16 3.24 19.18
C SER A 5 2.84 2.13 18.39
N PHE A 6 2.90 0.92 18.96
CA PHE A 6 3.48 -0.26 18.33
C PHE A 6 2.44 -1.37 18.08
N GLY A 7 1.16 -1.09 18.37
CA GLY A 7 0.07 -2.04 18.36
C GLY A 7 -1.01 -1.68 17.33
N ARG A 8 -2.22 -1.37 17.80
CA ARG A 8 -3.27 -0.82 16.95
C ARG A 8 -3.01 0.66 16.77
N PHE A 9 -2.82 1.09 15.53
CA PHE A 9 -2.72 2.49 15.21
C PHE A 9 -4.07 3.17 15.33
N GLU A 10 -4.12 4.24 16.11
CA GLU A 10 -5.28 5.12 16.21
C GLU A 10 -4.94 6.53 15.73
N VAL A 11 -5.96 7.28 15.32
CA VAL A 11 -5.79 8.68 14.95
C VAL A 11 -5.29 9.46 16.17
N HIS A 12 -4.36 10.39 15.94
CA HIS A 12 -3.63 11.19 16.93
C HIS A 12 -2.49 10.49 17.65
N GLU A 13 -2.28 9.18 17.43
CA GLU A 13 -1.09 8.51 17.92
C GLU A 13 0.14 8.83 17.07
N ILE A 14 1.33 8.67 17.67
CA ILE A 14 2.58 8.77 16.93
C ILE A 14 2.93 7.39 16.36
N ALA A 15 3.25 7.36 15.08
CA ALA A 15 3.78 6.17 14.42
C ALA A 15 5.09 6.48 13.72
N ALA A 16 5.91 5.44 13.57
CA ALA A 16 7.16 5.48 12.85
C ALA A 16 7.11 4.48 11.70
N PHE A 17 7.66 4.89 10.56
CA PHE A 17 7.67 4.15 9.31
C PHE A 17 9.10 4.07 8.77
N VAL A 18 9.49 2.92 8.26
CA VAL A 18 10.83 2.67 7.73
C VAL A 18 10.73 2.36 6.25
N LEU A 19 11.66 2.90 5.47
CA LEU A 19 11.77 2.59 4.06
C LEU A 19 12.21 1.14 3.87
N ASN A 20 11.36 0.32 3.27
CA ASN A 20 11.65 -1.07 2.98
C ASN A 20 12.41 -1.23 1.64
N SER A 21 12.88 -2.45 1.37
CA SER A 21 13.62 -2.77 0.14
C SER A 21 12.78 -2.63 -1.14
N ALA A 22 11.45 -2.64 -1.03
CA ALA A 22 10.53 -2.38 -2.14
C ALA A 22 10.35 -0.88 -2.42
N GLY A 23 10.91 0.00 -1.58
CA GLY A 23 10.84 1.45 -1.73
C GLY A 23 9.59 2.08 -1.11
N HIS A 24 8.83 1.33 -0.30
CA HIS A 24 7.67 1.82 0.44
C HIS A 24 8.01 2.02 1.91
N TYR A 25 7.35 2.98 2.55
CA TYR A 25 7.49 3.15 4.00
C TYR A 25 6.47 2.27 4.70
N GLU A 26 6.96 1.35 5.53
CA GLU A 26 6.14 0.43 6.31
C GLU A 26 6.23 0.78 7.80
N ALA A 27 5.11 0.74 8.50
CA ALA A 27 5.05 1.08 9.91
C ALA A 27 5.78 0.05 10.78
N ILE A 28 6.48 0.52 11.82
CA ILE A 28 7.06 -0.35 12.85
C ILE A 28 5.92 -0.82 13.77
N ASN A 29 5.35 -1.98 13.47
CA ASN A 29 4.26 -2.56 14.24
C ASN A 29 4.64 -3.98 14.72
N ARG A 30 4.32 -4.31 15.98
CA ARG A 30 4.62 -5.62 16.59
C ARG A 30 3.51 -6.66 16.35
N ASN A 31 2.32 -6.22 15.93
CA ASN A 31 1.09 -7.00 15.99
C ASN A 31 0.42 -7.21 14.63
N CYS A 32 0.77 -6.42 13.60
CA CYS A 32 0.28 -6.58 12.22
C CYS A 32 1.29 -5.99 11.23
N CYS A 33 1.59 -6.73 10.17
CA CYS A 33 2.26 -6.21 8.97
C CYS A 33 1.21 -5.56 8.04
N ASN A 34 1.63 -4.78 7.03
CA ASN A 34 0.78 -4.11 6.02
C ASN A 34 0.22 -2.72 6.37
N TYR A 35 0.87 -1.97 7.26
CA TYR A 35 0.60 -0.53 7.39
C TYR A 35 1.62 0.26 6.60
N TYR A 36 1.18 0.95 5.55
CA TYR A 36 2.05 1.72 4.66
C TYR A 36 1.78 3.20 4.80
N LEU A 37 2.84 4.01 4.70
CA LEU A 37 2.69 5.47 4.69
C LEU A 37 2.07 5.93 3.36
N SER A 38 1.15 6.89 3.43
CA SER A 38 0.57 7.48 2.24
C SER A 38 1.62 8.23 1.40
N THR A 39 1.45 8.21 0.08
CA THR A 39 2.34 8.92 -0.85
C THR A 39 2.31 10.43 -0.62
N GLU A 40 1.18 10.95 -0.15
CA GLU A 40 1.02 12.36 0.24
C GLU A 40 1.96 12.72 1.38
N SER A 41 1.97 11.94 2.48
CA SER A 41 2.92 12.14 3.57
C SER A 41 4.36 11.95 3.09
N VAL A 42 4.66 10.95 2.24
CA VAL A 42 6.02 10.79 1.72
C VAL A 42 6.50 12.03 0.97
N ALA A 43 5.67 12.61 0.10
CA ALA A 43 6.00 13.82 -0.65
C ALA A 43 6.23 15.02 0.28
N LEU A 44 5.34 15.23 1.25
CA LEU A 44 5.46 16.30 2.23
C LEU A 44 6.78 16.24 3.00
N PHE A 45 7.21 15.05 3.42
CA PHE A 45 8.46 14.90 4.15
C PHE A 45 9.68 15.02 3.23
N ALA A 46 9.64 14.46 2.01
CA ALA A 46 10.74 14.55 1.06
C ALA A 46 11.09 16.00 0.67
N ASP A 47 10.08 16.85 0.49
CA ASP A 47 10.25 18.27 0.18
C ASP A 47 10.94 19.03 1.33
N GLN A 48 10.76 18.60 2.59
CA GLN A 48 11.35 19.28 3.74
C GLN A 48 12.80 18.87 4.02
N VAL A 49 13.18 17.60 3.80
CA VAL A 49 14.53 17.11 4.13
C VAL A 49 15.52 17.10 2.95
N SER A 50 15.15 17.71 1.81
CA SER A 50 15.96 17.78 0.56
C SER A 50 16.43 16.43 0.00
N SER A 51 16.00 15.33 0.61
CA SER A 51 16.40 13.95 0.33
C SER A 51 15.33 13.01 0.87
N ARG A 52 15.27 11.79 0.33
CA ARG A 52 14.30 10.78 0.78
C ARG A 52 14.80 10.14 2.09
N PRO A 53 14.14 10.36 3.24
CA PRO A 53 14.64 9.86 4.52
C PRO A 53 14.57 8.32 4.60
N SER A 54 15.39 7.71 5.44
CA SER A 54 15.32 6.25 5.67
C SER A 54 14.17 5.86 6.60
N TYR A 55 13.66 6.81 7.39
CA TYR A 55 12.52 6.65 8.28
C TYR A 55 11.72 7.95 8.36
N ILE A 56 10.42 7.82 8.65
CA ILE A 56 9.50 8.93 8.86
C ILE A 56 8.74 8.67 10.16
N SER A 57 8.64 9.67 11.02
CA SER A 57 7.78 9.63 12.21
C SER A 57 6.80 10.79 12.16
N GLY A 58 5.54 10.52 12.50
CA GLY A 58 4.50 11.53 12.47
C GLY A 58 3.29 11.17 13.31
N GLN A 59 2.45 12.17 13.57
CA GLN A 59 1.16 11.97 14.20
C GLN A 59 0.16 11.49 13.15
N ILE A 60 -0.53 10.38 13.42
CA ILE A 60 -1.53 9.82 12.53
C ILE A 60 -2.74 10.75 12.44
N VAL A 61 -3.13 11.12 11.23
CA VAL A 61 -4.34 11.90 10.97
C VAL A 61 -5.39 11.13 10.21
N HIS A 62 -4.98 10.10 9.45
CA HIS A 62 -5.90 9.26 8.71
C HIS A 62 -5.37 7.83 8.62
N ILE A 63 -6.30 6.87 8.72
CA ILE A 63 -6.04 5.45 8.46
C ILE A 63 -7.12 4.97 7.51
N GLU A 64 -6.72 4.62 6.31
CA GLU A 64 -7.59 4.03 5.29
C GLU A 64 -7.36 2.52 5.24
N ARG A 65 -8.44 1.72 5.30
CA ARG A 65 -8.37 0.28 5.12
C ARG A 65 -8.67 -0.08 3.67
N GLN A 66 -7.75 -0.78 3.02
CA GLN A 66 -7.89 -1.25 1.66
C GLN A 66 -7.77 -2.79 1.60
N THR A 67 -8.39 -3.40 0.59
CA THR A 67 -8.29 -4.85 0.35
C THR A 67 -7.78 -5.07 -1.06
N VAL A 68 -6.82 -5.98 -1.23
CA VAL A 68 -6.30 -6.30 -2.56
C VAL A 68 -7.38 -6.94 -3.42
N ARG A 69 -7.85 -6.20 -4.41
CA ARG A 69 -8.79 -6.68 -5.42
C ARG A 69 -8.06 -7.05 -6.70
N LEU A 70 -8.53 -8.10 -7.36
CA LEU A 70 -8.14 -8.44 -8.72
C LEU A 70 -8.61 -7.33 -9.66
N LEU A 71 -7.76 -6.91 -10.60
CA LEU A 71 -8.28 -6.15 -11.74
C LEU A 71 -9.27 -7.06 -12.48
N PRO A 72 -10.48 -6.56 -12.82
CA PRO A 72 -11.29 -7.26 -13.80
C PRO A 72 -10.46 -7.36 -15.10
N PRO A 73 -10.52 -8.49 -15.82
CA PRO A 73 -9.85 -8.60 -17.10
C PRO A 73 -10.33 -7.45 -18.00
N PRO A 74 -9.45 -6.87 -18.84
CA PRO A 74 -9.86 -5.85 -19.79
C PRO A 74 -10.99 -6.45 -20.65
N ILE A 75 -12.16 -5.83 -20.61
CA ILE A 75 -13.28 -6.18 -21.49
C ILE A 75 -12.77 -5.90 -22.91
N GLN A 76 -12.39 -6.94 -23.64
CA GLN A 76 -12.21 -6.83 -25.08
C GLN A 76 -13.59 -6.54 -25.66
N THR A 77 -13.84 -5.28 -26.00
CA THR A 77 -15.01 -4.90 -26.80
C THR A 77 -14.81 -5.48 -28.20
N GLU A 78 -15.22 -6.75 -28.38
CA GLU A 78 -15.32 -7.40 -29.68
C GLU A 78 -16.29 -6.57 -30.54
N HIS A 79 -15.72 -5.76 -31.43
CA HIS A 79 -16.48 -5.07 -32.45
C HIS A 79 -16.98 -6.09 -33.48
N GLY A 80 -18.19 -6.57 -33.27
CA GLY A 80 -19.26 -6.57 -34.27
C GLY A 80 -19.11 -7.48 -35.49
N ARG A 81 -20.06 -8.43 -35.55
CA ARG A 81 -20.96 -8.74 -36.69
C ARG A 81 -20.57 -9.95 -37.58
N GLY A 82 -21.19 -11.09 -37.27
CA GLY A 82 -21.39 -12.22 -38.19
C GLY A 82 -22.10 -13.41 -37.52
N ASP A 83 -23.40 -13.57 -37.78
CA ASP A 83 -24.32 -14.62 -37.27
C ASP A 83 -24.21 -15.94 -38.13
N PRO A 84 -24.93 -17.05 -37.84
CA PRO A 84 -24.57 -18.19 -36.98
C PRO A 84 -24.51 -19.56 -37.74
N ILE A 85 -23.78 -20.58 -37.26
CA ILE A 85 -24.07 -22.01 -37.57
C ILE A 85 -23.71 -22.92 -36.38
N ASP A 86 -24.66 -23.81 -36.07
CA ASP A 86 -24.62 -25.04 -35.26
C ASP A 86 -23.27 -25.77 -35.20
N TYR A 87 -22.96 -26.46 -34.10
CA TYR A 87 -22.70 -27.92 -34.05
C TYR A 87 -22.41 -28.38 -32.61
N LEU A 88 -22.98 -29.54 -32.32
CA LEU A 88 -23.12 -30.25 -31.05
C LEU A 88 -21.80 -30.75 -30.40
N THR A 89 -21.81 -30.74 -29.06
CA THR A 89 -21.18 -31.69 -28.11
C THR A 89 -19.65 -31.91 -28.13
N SER A 90 -18.96 -31.53 -27.05
CA SER A 90 -18.02 -32.45 -26.38
C SER A 90 -17.69 -32.02 -24.96
N GLU A 91 -18.13 -32.83 -24.03
CA GLU A 91 -17.71 -32.90 -22.65
C GLU A 91 -16.29 -33.48 -22.64
N THR A 92 -15.28 -32.74 -22.20
CA THR A 92 -14.03 -33.34 -21.70
C THR A 92 -13.34 -32.31 -20.81
N GLY A 93 -13.27 -32.63 -19.53
CA GLY A 93 -12.66 -31.79 -18.53
C GLY A 93 -11.16 -31.62 -18.75
N THR A 94 -10.65 -30.47 -18.35
CA THR A 94 -9.54 -30.38 -17.41
C THR A 94 -9.45 -28.93 -16.97
N SER A 95 -9.71 -28.68 -15.68
CA SER A 95 -9.31 -27.46 -14.99
C SER A 95 -7.79 -27.31 -15.10
N ARG A 96 -7.32 -26.80 -16.23
CA ARG A 96 -6.06 -26.07 -16.28
C ARG A 96 -6.42 -24.65 -15.90
N LEU A 97 -6.56 -24.44 -14.59
CA LEU A 97 -6.39 -23.12 -14.00
C LEU A 97 -4.97 -22.69 -14.37
N SER A 98 -4.82 -22.13 -15.57
CA SER A 98 -3.77 -21.18 -15.84
C SER A 98 -3.92 -20.15 -14.73
N LEU A 99 -2.99 -20.21 -13.79
CA LEU A 99 -2.67 -19.13 -12.87
C LEU A 99 -2.20 -17.98 -13.76
N ASN A 100 -3.16 -17.37 -14.47
CA ASN A 100 -2.97 -16.07 -15.06
C ASN A 100 -2.53 -15.22 -13.88
N SER A 101 -1.31 -14.73 -14.01
CA SER A 101 -0.75 -13.65 -13.22
C SER A 101 -1.73 -12.49 -13.31
N GLY A 102 -2.80 -12.55 -12.51
CA GLY A 102 -3.79 -11.51 -12.40
C GLY A 102 -3.03 -10.37 -11.76
N SER A 103 -2.62 -9.40 -12.58
CA SER A 103 -1.99 -8.18 -12.12
C SER A 103 -2.84 -7.63 -10.99
N THR A 104 -2.39 -7.85 -9.76
CA THR A 104 -3.05 -7.27 -8.60
C THR A 104 -2.86 -5.78 -8.71
N SER A 105 -3.90 -4.98 -8.47
CA SER A 105 -3.75 -3.51 -8.49
C SER A 105 -2.81 -2.98 -7.41
N ASN A 106 -2.33 -3.84 -6.51
CA ASN A 106 -1.64 -3.41 -5.31
C ASN A 106 -0.12 -3.31 -5.51
N PRO A 107 0.48 -2.11 -5.40
CA PRO A 107 1.93 -1.94 -5.51
C PRO A 107 2.71 -2.55 -4.34
N TYR A 108 2.06 -2.85 -3.21
CA TYR A 108 2.74 -3.28 -1.98
C TYR A 108 3.00 -4.79 -1.89
N GLY A 109 2.47 -5.59 -2.83
CA GLY A 109 2.70 -7.05 -2.90
C GLY A 109 1.94 -7.99 -1.93
N PRO A 110 1.00 -7.59 -1.03
CA PRO A 110 0.27 -8.57 -0.25
C PRO A 110 -0.71 -9.41 -1.11
N PRO A 111 -1.01 -10.65 -0.71
CA PRO A 111 -1.89 -11.56 -1.46
C PRO A 111 -3.28 -10.99 -1.72
N ILE A 112 -3.94 -11.51 -2.76
CA ILE A 112 -5.34 -11.18 -3.07
C ILE A 112 -6.22 -11.50 -1.86
N GLY A 113 -7.13 -10.59 -1.52
CA GLY A 113 -8.01 -10.73 -0.35
C GLY A 113 -7.36 -10.34 0.98
N CYS A 114 -6.07 -10.00 1.01
CA CYS A 114 -5.45 -9.43 2.20
C CYS A 114 -5.85 -7.96 2.37
N GLU A 115 -6.04 -7.56 3.63
CA GLU A 115 -6.22 -6.18 4.02
C GLU A 115 -4.85 -5.52 4.25
N TYR A 116 -4.74 -4.28 3.81
CA TYR A 116 -3.63 -3.40 4.11
C TYR A 116 -4.18 -2.02 4.47
N PHE A 117 -3.36 -1.23 5.13
CA PHE A 117 -3.75 0.07 5.64
C PHE A 117 -2.84 1.14 5.09
N ILE A 118 -3.42 2.22 4.59
CA ILE A 118 -2.69 3.42 4.21
C ILE A 118 -2.84 4.43 5.34
N VAL A 119 -1.72 4.87 5.87
CA VAL A 119 -1.67 5.79 7.01
C VAL A 119 -1.15 7.13 6.52
N THR A 120 -1.91 8.19 6.75
CA THR A 120 -1.45 9.56 6.56
C THR A 120 -1.04 10.12 7.91
N VAL A 121 0.14 10.73 7.94
CA VAL A 121 0.69 11.38 9.13
C VAL A 121 1.06 12.83 8.86
N ASN A 122 0.92 13.64 9.89
CA ASN A 122 1.46 14.98 9.94
C ASN A 122 2.85 14.97 10.57
N MET A 123 3.64 15.97 10.19
CA MET A 123 4.93 16.24 10.82
C MET A 123 4.72 16.67 12.27
N LEU A 124 5.56 16.14 13.15
CA LEU A 124 5.58 16.57 14.55
C LEU A 124 6.34 17.90 14.63
N PRO A 125 5.86 18.88 15.41
CA PRO A 125 6.46 20.21 15.48
C PRO A 125 7.92 20.21 16.00
N ASP A 126 8.38 19.13 16.64
CA ASP A 126 9.69 19.06 17.30
C ASP A 126 10.77 18.25 16.53
N THR A 127 10.54 17.84 15.27
CA THR A 127 11.56 17.11 14.48
C THR A 127 12.58 18.01 13.78
N VAL A 128 12.66 19.29 14.14
CA VAL A 128 13.81 20.14 13.79
C VAL A 128 15.00 19.64 14.63
N ILE A 129 15.74 18.69 14.08
CA ILE A 129 16.99 18.21 14.66
C ILE A 129 17.92 19.42 14.78
N HIS A 130 18.02 19.96 15.99
CA HIS A 130 19.08 20.89 16.35
C HIS A 130 20.40 20.18 16.04
N SER A 131 21.12 20.68 15.03
CA SER A 131 22.52 20.33 14.86
C SER A 131 23.25 20.61 16.18
N PRO A 132 24.18 19.74 16.61
CA PRO A 132 25.05 20.08 17.74
C PRO A 132 25.81 21.37 17.39
N PRO A 133 25.95 22.33 18.33
CA PRO A 133 26.70 23.55 18.06
C PRO A 133 28.16 23.20 17.69
N PRO A 134 28.78 23.95 16.76
CA PRO A 134 30.18 23.74 16.42
C PRO A 134 31.06 23.95 17.66
N SER A 135 31.98 23.01 17.89
CA SER A 135 32.99 23.09 18.95
C SER A 135 34.08 24.10 18.64
#